data_AF-M3D3G1-F1
#
_entry.id   AF-M3D3G1-F1
#
_cell.length_a   1.000
_cell.length_b   1.000
_cell.length_c   1.000
_cell.angle_alpha   90.00
_cell.angle_beta   90.00
_cell.angle_gamma   90.00
#
_symmetry.space_group_name_H-M   'P 1'
#
loop_
_entity.id
_entity.type
_entity.pdbx_description
1 polymer ?
#
loop_
_entity_poly.entity_id
_entity_poly.type
_entity_poly.pdbx_seq_one_letter_code
_entity_poly.pdbx_strand_id
1 'polypeptide(L)'
;MRFMQGFHPTAPRDHIAVTMAEKYLRYAPWFSQWEQAFTAFLSDQRDFMSNMDLKRAMVLKANHLVGTMLASVDQSAGPVAYDAYEAEFRAIVDLAREVLASFSCPPLPTLSGPNSGTPYLSFSLWVTDPLWMAISRCRNPTIRQSAFTLLSRNPRQEGIWHAGPQLPSSSQYMRRVESTSTGSR
;
A
#
# COMPACT_ATOMS: atom_id res chain seq x y z
N MET A 1 -0.19 -16.93 15.38
CA MET A 1 0.40 -15.81 14.62
C MET A 1 1.77 -16.23 14.10
N ARG A 2 1.86 -16.72 12.85
CA ARG A 2 3.10 -17.14 12.19
C ARG A 2 3.13 -16.55 10.78
N PHE A 3 3.24 -15.21 10.68
CA PHE A 3 3.42 -14.53 9.38
C PHE A 3 4.51 -13.44 9.41
N MET A 4 5.30 -13.39 10.49
CA MET A 4 6.43 -12.47 10.62
C MET A 4 7.78 -13.20 10.67
N GLN A 5 7.91 -14.35 10.00
CA GLN A 5 9.24 -14.83 9.68
C GLN A 5 9.79 -13.90 8.60
N GLY A 6 10.64 -12.97 9.04
CA GLY A 6 11.41 -12.12 8.14
C GLY A 6 12.03 -13.00 7.06
N PHE A 7 12.01 -12.51 5.83
CA PHE A 7 12.68 -13.16 4.71
C PHE A 7 14.11 -13.51 5.14
N HIS A 8 14.39 -14.79 5.37
CA HIS A 8 15.74 -15.29 5.57
C HIS A 8 16.22 -15.69 4.18
N PRO A 9 17.14 -14.93 3.57
CA PRO A 9 17.68 -15.33 2.29
C PRO A 9 18.36 -16.70 2.46
N THR A 10 17.91 -17.69 1.71
CA THR A 10 18.54 -19.03 1.67
C THR A 10 19.83 -19.05 0.86
N ALA A 11 20.10 -17.97 0.12
CA ALA A 11 21.31 -17.79 -0.67
C ALA A 11 22.44 -17.16 0.16
N PRO A 12 23.71 -17.48 -0.13
CA PRO A 12 24.86 -16.80 0.49
C PRO A 12 24.82 -15.29 0.23
N ARG A 13 25.32 -14.50 1.19
CA ARG A 13 25.31 -13.02 1.12
C ARG A 13 25.87 -12.46 -0.19
N ASP A 14 26.94 -13.04 -0.70
CA ASP A 14 27.59 -12.59 -1.93
C ASP A 14 26.68 -12.74 -3.16
N HIS A 15 25.90 -13.84 -3.23
CA HIS A 15 24.93 -14.03 -4.30
C HIS A 15 23.77 -13.03 -4.20
N ILE A 16 23.34 -12.68 -2.99
CA ILE A 16 22.31 -11.64 -2.79
C ILE A 16 22.84 -10.29 -3.24
N ALA A 17 24.07 -9.94 -2.86
CA ALA A 17 24.68 -8.68 -3.24
C ALA A 17 24.82 -8.55 -4.77
N VAL A 18 25.27 -9.60 -5.46
CA VAL A 18 25.37 -9.62 -6.92
C VAL A 18 24.00 -9.46 -7.57
N THR A 19 23.00 -10.24 -7.15
CA THR A 19 21.65 -10.13 -7.72
C THR A 19 21.00 -8.77 -7.45
N MET A 20 21.25 -8.15 -6.30
CA MET A 20 20.78 -6.79 -6.01
C MET A 20 21.50 -5.74 -6.85
N ALA A 21 22.82 -5.90 -7.08
CA ALA A 21 23.58 -5.01 -7.97
C ALA A 21 23.08 -5.08 -9.41
N GLU A 22 22.82 -6.29 -9.93
CA GLU A 22 22.23 -6.48 -11.27
C GLU A 22 20.84 -5.84 -11.37
N LYS A 23 20.01 -6.01 -10.33
CA LYS A 23 18.69 -5.38 -10.23
C LYS A 23 18.81 -3.86 -10.27
N TYR A 24 19.69 -3.29 -9.46
CA TYR A 24 19.92 -1.84 -9.41
C TYR A 24 20.35 -1.31 -10.77
N LEU A 25 21.38 -1.91 -11.39
CA LEU A 25 21.88 -1.52 -12.71
C LEU A 25 20.78 -1.59 -13.79
N ARG A 26 19.88 -2.57 -13.70
CA ARG A 26 18.78 -2.73 -14.65
C ARG A 26 17.68 -1.69 -14.49
N TYR A 27 17.26 -1.39 -13.26
CA TYR A 27 16.05 -0.61 -13.00
C TYR A 27 16.31 0.85 -12.61
N ALA A 28 17.46 1.17 -12.01
CA ALA A 28 17.77 2.54 -11.57
C ALA A 28 17.72 3.58 -12.70
N PRO A 29 18.21 3.30 -13.94
CA PRO A 29 18.07 4.24 -15.04
C PRO A 29 16.61 4.56 -15.38
N TRP A 30 15.74 3.55 -15.31
CA TRP A 30 14.31 3.71 -15.59
C TRP A 30 13.62 4.58 -14.53
N PHE A 31 13.91 4.35 -13.25
CA PHE A 31 13.37 5.18 -12.17
C PHE A 31 13.88 6.63 -12.26
N SER A 32 15.17 6.82 -12.56
CA SER A 32 15.74 8.16 -12.75
C SER A 32 15.10 8.90 -13.93
N GLN A 33 14.92 8.22 -15.07
CA GLN A 33 14.26 8.80 -16.24
C GLN A 33 12.79 9.13 -15.97
N TRP A 34 12.07 8.25 -15.27
CA TRP A 34 10.70 8.51 -14.85
C TRP A 34 10.62 9.75 -13.97
N GLU A 35 11.51 9.88 -12.98
CA GLU A 35 11.52 11.02 -12.05
C GLU A 35 11.78 12.34 -12.77
N GLN A 36 12.71 12.36 -13.71
CA GLN A 36 13.00 13.53 -14.54
C GLN A 36 11.80 13.91 -15.40
N ALA A 37 11.21 12.94 -16.10
CA ALA A 37 10.05 13.18 -16.97
C ALA A 37 8.82 13.64 -16.17
N PHE A 38 8.57 13.01 -15.00
CA PHE A 38 7.47 13.38 -14.12
C PHE A 38 7.65 14.79 -13.54
N THR A 39 8.87 15.14 -13.14
CA THR A 39 9.18 16.48 -12.62
C THR A 39 9.00 17.55 -13.69
N ALA A 40 9.50 17.31 -14.92
CA ALA A 40 9.30 18.22 -16.04
C ALA A 40 7.81 18.36 -16.42
N PHE A 41 7.07 17.26 -16.43
CA PHE A 41 5.63 17.31 -16.66
C PHE A 41 4.89 18.14 -15.60
N LEU A 42 5.24 17.97 -14.32
CA LEU A 42 4.64 18.76 -13.25
C LEU A 42 5.09 20.23 -13.28
N SER A 43 6.31 20.57 -13.70
CA SER A 43 6.70 21.98 -13.83
C SER A 43 5.85 22.70 -14.88
N ASP A 44 5.49 22.00 -15.95
CA ASP A 44 4.82 22.61 -17.10
C ASP A 44 3.30 22.63 -16.96
N GLN A 45 2.72 21.60 -16.34
CA GLN A 45 1.27 21.38 -16.34
C GLN A 45 0.59 21.67 -15.00
N ARG A 46 1.33 21.86 -13.91
CA ARG A 46 0.77 21.96 -12.55
C ARG A 46 -0.28 23.07 -12.40
N ASP A 47 -0.09 24.23 -13.02
CA ASP A 47 -1.02 25.36 -12.90
C ASP A 47 -2.36 25.10 -13.61
N PHE A 48 -2.38 24.15 -14.54
CA PHE A 48 -3.59 23.74 -15.27
C PHE A 48 -4.26 22.50 -14.68
N MET A 49 -3.64 21.86 -13.69
CA MET A 49 -4.17 20.64 -13.07
C MET A 49 -5.28 20.94 -12.07
N SER A 50 -6.33 20.10 -12.11
CA SER A 50 -7.33 20.12 -11.05
C SER A 50 -6.74 19.62 -9.72
N ASN A 51 -7.40 19.91 -8.61
CA ASN A 51 -7.01 19.35 -7.31
C ASN A 51 -6.93 17.81 -7.36
N MET A 52 -7.85 17.17 -8.09
CA MET A 52 -7.88 15.72 -8.26
C MET A 52 -6.66 15.18 -9.02
N ASP A 53 -6.22 15.89 -10.05
CA ASP A 53 -5.02 15.51 -10.83
C ASP A 53 -3.77 15.64 -9.98
N LEU A 54 -3.67 16.70 -9.16
CA LEU A 54 -2.57 16.85 -8.20
C LEU A 54 -2.54 15.70 -7.19
N LYS A 55 -3.70 15.26 -6.68
CA LYS A 55 -3.75 14.12 -5.76
C LYS A 55 -3.38 12.80 -6.46
N ARG A 56 -3.80 12.60 -7.71
CA ARG A 56 -3.34 11.44 -8.52
C ARG A 56 -1.83 11.47 -8.76
N ALA A 57 -1.25 12.64 -9.02
CA ALA A 57 0.19 12.82 -9.13
C ALA A 57 0.90 12.44 -7.81
N MET A 58 0.34 12.78 -6.64
CA MET A 58 0.88 12.35 -5.35
C MET A 58 0.85 10.82 -5.19
N VAL A 59 -0.21 10.14 -5.65
CA VAL A 59 -0.28 8.67 -5.65
C VAL A 59 0.83 8.06 -6.50
N LEU A 60 1.05 8.60 -7.71
CA LEU A 60 2.13 8.15 -8.60
C LEU A 60 3.50 8.36 -7.94
N LYS A 61 3.73 9.53 -7.33
CA LYS A 61 4.98 9.83 -6.63
C LYS A 61 5.24 8.89 -5.45
N ALA A 62 4.22 8.59 -4.65
CA ALA A 62 4.36 7.64 -3.54
C ALA A 62 4.74 6.24 -4.01
N ASN A 63 4.12 5.76 -5.10
CA ASN A 63 4.45 4.46 -5.71
C ASN A 63 5.84 4.46 -6.34
N HIS A 64 6.25 5.57 -6.97
CA HIS A 64 7.60 5.74 -7.49
C HIS A 64 8.65 5.62 -6.37
N LEU A 65 8.45 6.29 -5.23
CA LEU A 65 9.37 6.20 -4.09
C LEU A 65 9.55 4.75 -3.63
N VAL A 66 8.46 3.98 -3.54
CA VAL A 66 8.52 2.54 -3.22
C VAL A 66 9.29 1.76 -4.27
N GLY A 67 9.01 1.99 -5.55
CA GLY A 67 9.70 1.33 -6.65
C GLY A 67 11.21 1.57 -6.62
N THR A 68 11.62 2.82 -6.43
CA THR A 68 13.03 3.24 -6.34
C THR A 68 13.73 2.61 -5.13
N MET A 69 13.08 2.61 -3.95
CA MET A 69 13.60 1.92 -2.77
C MET A 69 13.77 0.43 -3.03
N LEU A 70 12.76 -0.24 -3.58
CA LEU A 70 12.82 -1.68 -3.88
C LEU A 70 13.91 -2.00 -4.90
N ALA A 71 14.15 -1.14 -5.89
CA ALA A 71 15.20 -1.33 -6.88
C ALA A 71 16.61 -1.14 -6.31
N SER A 72 16.76 -0.32 -5.27
CA SER A 72 18.06 0.15 -4.77
C SER A 72 18.47 -0.47 -3.43
N VAL A 73 17.52 -1.02 -2.66
CA VAL A 73 17.78 -1.56 -1.33
C VAL A 73 18.68 -2.79 -1.38
N ASP A 74 19.80 -2.72 -0.65
CA ASP A 74 20.64 -3.89 -0.38
C ASP A 74 20.03 -4.73 0.76
N GLN A 75 19.30 -5.77 0.39
CA GLN A 75 18.67 -6.68 1.35
C GLN A 75 19.68 -7.52 2.14
N SER A 76 20.94 -7.61 1.71
CA SER A 76 21.99 -8.35 2.43
C SER A 76 22.31 -7.73 3.80
N ALA A 77 22.04 -6.43 3.95
CA ALA A 77 22.12 -5.68 5.19
C ALA A 77 21.03 -6.09 6.21
N GLY A 78 20.06 -6.93 5.82
CA GLY A 78 19.08 -7.50 6.74
C GLY A 78 18.14 -6.44 7.33
N PRO A 79 17.91 -6.42 8.67
CA PRO A 79 16.92 -5.53 9.28
C PRO A 79 17.21 -4.02 9.13
N VAL A 80 18.46 -3.62 8.86
CA VAL A 80 18.86 -2.21 8.70
C VAL A 80 18.80 -1.73 7.25
N ALA A 81 18.50 -2.61 6.30
CA ALA A 81 18.55 -2.32 4.86
C ALA A 81 17.72 -1.10 4.44
N TYR A 82 16.66 -0.80 5.18
CA TYR A 82 15.73 0.29 4.89
C TYR A 82 16.00 1.58 5.68
N ASP A 83 16.99 1.60 6.58
CA ASP A 83 17.25 2.74 7.47
C ASP A 83 17.67 4.01 6.71
N ALA A 84 18.37 3.83 5.58
CA ALA A 84 18.75 4.94 4.71
C ALA A 84 17.55 5.66 4.07
N TYR A 85 16.37 5.02 4.02
CA TYR A 85 15.20 5.53 3.32
C TYR A 85 14.15 6.18 4.23
N GLU A 86 14.56 6.64 5.42
CA GLU A 86 13.64 7.27 6.38
C GLU A 86 12.92 8.49 5.79
N ALA A 87 13.64 9.30 5.02
CA ALA A 87 13.10 10.50 4.37
C ALA A 87 12.01 10.13 3.34
N GLU A 88 12.22 9.08 2.56
CA GLU A 88 11.30 8.56 1.56
C GLU A 88 10.05 8.00 2.23
N PHE A 89 10.19 7.27 3.34
CA PHE A 89 9.03 6.83 4.12
C PHE A 89 8.23 7.99 4.67
N ARG A 90 8.89 9.05 5.14
CA ARG A 90 8.20 10.27 5.59
C ARG A 90 7.43 10.92 4.44
N ALA A 91 8.07 11.09 3.28
CA ALA A 91 7.44 11.64 2.08
C ALA A 91 6.23 10.81 1.65
N ILE A 92 6.32 9.48 1.65
CA ILE A 92 5.20 8.58 1.36
C ILE A 92 4.02 8.83 2.29
N VAL A 93 4.27 8.90 3.60
CA VAL A 93 3.21 9.12 4.60
C VAL A 93 2.56 10.49 4.44
N ASP A 94 3.35 11.53 4.12
CA ASP A 94 2.84 12.88 3.93
C ASP A 94 2.01 13.00 2.65
N LEU A 95 2.47 12.42 1.53
CA LEU A 95 1.71 12.31 0.28
C LEU A 95 0.40 11.53 0.50
N ALA A 96 0.46 10.39 1.21
CA ALA A 96 -0.71 9.58 1.49
C ALA A 96 -1.74 10.32 2.35
N ARG A 97 -1.29 11.10 3.34
CA ARG A 97 -2.17 11.94 4.17
C ARG A 97 -2.94 12.94 3.30
N GLU A 98 -2.23 13.62 2.41
CA GLU A 98 -2.83 14.60 1.49
C GLU A 98 -3.85 13.97 0.55
N VAL A 99 -3.53 12.81 -0.01
CA VAL A 99 -4.42 12.02 -0.86
C VAL A 99 -5.69 11.64 -0.08
N LEU A 100 -5.54 11.01 1.08
CA LEU A 100 -6.66 10.51 1.87
C LEU A 100 -7.55 11.62 2.45
N ALA A 101 -7.03 12.83 2.62
CA ALA A 101 -7.84 13.99 3.03
C ALA A 101 -8.82 14.43 1.93
N SER A 102 -8.44 14.28 0.66
CA SER A 102 -9.27 14.71 -0.49
C SER A 102 -10.15 13.59 -1.04
N PHE A 103 -9.67 12.35 -1.02
CA PHE A 103 -10.48 11.18 -1.38
C PHE A 103 -11.27 10.70 -0.16
N SER A 104 -12.37 11.38 0.15
CA SER A 104 -13.44 10.77 0.94
C SER A 104 -13.99 9.61 0.11
N CYS A 105 -13.56 8.39 0.41
CA CYS A 105 -13.94 7.25 -0.41
C CYS A 105 -15.46 7.07 -0.34
N PRO A 106 -16.16 7.00 -1.49
CA PRO A 106 -17.52 6.45 -1.50
C PRO A 106 -17.46 5.06 -0.86
N PRO A 107 -18.48 4.67 -0.07
CA PRO A 107 -18.53 3.33 0.49
C PRO A 107 -18.36 2.31 -0.65
N LEU A 108 -17.59 1.25 -0.38
CA LEU A 108 -17.50 0.10 -1.29
C LEU A 108 -18.94 -0.28 -1.72
N PRO A 109 -19.18 -0.57 -3.01
CA PRO A 109 -20.45 -1.15 -3.41
C PRO A 109 -20.62 -2.46 -2.63
N THR A 110 -21.41 -2.41 -1.57
CA THR A 110 -21.78 -3.59 -0.81
C THR A 110 -22.71 -4.41 -1.69
N LEU A 111 -22.48 -5.72 -1.79
CA LEU A 111 -23.33 -6.68 -2.50
C LEU A 111 -24.78 -6.76 -1.94
N SER A 112 -25.14 -5.93 -0.97
CA SER A 112 -26.39 -5.99 -0.21
C SER A 112 -27.18 -4.68 -0.21
N GLY A 113 -26.77 -3.68 -0.99
CA GLY A 113 -27.49 -2.40 -1.12
C GLY A 113 -28.38 -2.34 -2.37
N PRO A 114 -29.48 -1.58 -2.37
CA PRO A 114 -30.38 -1.43 -3.52
C PRO A 114 -29.72 -0.79 -4.76
N ASN A 115 -28.54 -0.18 -4.60
CA ASN A 115 -27.68 0.27 -5.70
C ASN A 115 -26.53 -0.74 -5.93
N SER A 116 -26.88 -1.98 -6.25
CA SER A 116 -25.92 -3.04 -6.56
C SER A 116 -25.21 -2.79 -7.90
N GLY A 117 -24.29 -1.83 -7.90
CA GLY A 117 -23.30 -1.73 -8.97
C GLY A 117 -22.46 -3.01 -9.02
N THR A 118 -22.07 -3.42 -10.22
CA THR A 118 -21.19 -4.58 -10.42
C THR A 118 -19.89 -4.38 -9.62
N PRO A 119 -19.50 -5.34 -8.75
CA PRO A 119 -18.22 -5.25 -8.06
C PRO A 119 -17.11 -5.30 -9.11
N TYR A 120 -16.29 -4.24 -9.20
CA TYR A 120 -15.11 -4.24 -10.04
C TYR A 120 -13.87 -4.39 -9.16
N LEU A 121 -13.06 -5.41 -9.45
CA LEU A 121 -11.73 -5.56 -8.88
C LEU A 121 -10.83 -4.50 -9.49
N SER A 122 -10.47 -3.49 -8.70
CA SER A 122 -9.51 -2.47 -9.13
C SER A 122 -8.14 -2.82 -8.55
N PHE A 123 -7.22 -3.27 -9.39
CA PHE A 123 -5.81 -3.45 -9.05
C PHE A 123 -5.06 -2.14 -9.36
N SER A 124 -5.47 -1.06 -8.71
CA SER A 124 -4.94 0.27 -8.99
C SER A 124 -3.77 0.59 -8.06
N LEU A 125 -2.71 1.21 -8.59
CA LEU A 125 -1.66 1.84 -7.79
C LEU A 125 -2.32 2.89 -6.86
N TRP A 126 -2.57 2.52 -5.61
CA TRP A 126 -3.11 3.41 -4.58
C TRP A 126 -2.03 3.76 -3.56
N VAL A 127 -2.38 4.50 -2.52
CA VAL A 127 -1.46 4.78 -1.39
C VAL A 127 -1.42 3.63 -0.37
N THR A 128 -2.20 2.56 -0.57
CA THR A 128 -2.24 1.39 0.31
C THR A 128 -0.90 0.66 0.35
N ASP A 129 -0.33 0.29 -0.79
CA ASP A 129 0.96 -0.43 -0.84
C ASP A 129 2.11 0.41 -0.28
N PRO A 130 2.25 1.71 -0.62
CA PRO A 130 3.26 2.57 0.00
C PRO A 130 3.12 2.71 1.52
N LEU A 131 1.89 2.84 2.03
CA LEU A 131 1.65 2.90 3.48
C LEU A 131 2.02 1.57 4.15
N TRP A 132 1.69 0.44 3.55
CA TRP A 132 2.09 -0.87 4.07
C TRP A 132 3.61 -1.05 4.09
N MET A 133 4.29 -0.55 3.06
CA MET A 133 5.75 -0.58 3.01
C MET A 133 6.37 0.23 4.15
N ALA A 134 5.83 1.42 4.45
CA ALA A 134 6.22 2.21 5.60
C ALA A 134 5.94 1.50 6.93
N ILE A 135 4.78 0.81 7.06
CA ILE A 135 4.44 0.07 8.28
C ILE A 135 5.40 -1.09 8.53
N SER A 136 5.73 -1.83 7.47
CA SER A 136 6.47 -3.10 7.57
C SER A 136 7.99 -2.93 7.61
N ARG A 137 8.53 -1.89 6.97
CA ARG A 137 9.99 -1.72 6.80
C ARG A 137 10.59 -0.52 7.52
N CYS A 138 9.82 0.52 7.82
CA CYS A 138 10.37 1.70 8.49
C CYS A 138 10.65 1.39 9.97
N ARG A 139 11.90 1.63 10.42
CA ARG A 139 12.30 1.44 11.82
C ARG A 139 11.83 2.57 12.74
N ASN A 140 11.67 3.80 12.24
CA ASN A 140 11.16 4.93 13.00
C ASN A 140 9.70 4.68 13.46
N PRO A 141 9.43 4.57 14.78
CA PRO A 141 8.10 4.25 15.31
C PRO A 141 7.06 5.32 15.00
N THR A 142 7.45 6.59 14.93
CA THR A 142 6.53 7.70 14.67
C THR A 142 5.99 7.67 13.25
N ILE A 143 6.86 7.38 12.27
CA ILE A 143 6.47 7.24 10.86
C ILE A 143 5.59 6.01 10.69
N ARG A 144 5.99 4.88 11.27
CA ARG A 144 5.21 3.62 11.24
C ARG A 144 3.82 3.79 11.85
N GLN A 145 3.72 4.45 13.00
CA GLN A 145 2.44 4.71 13.66
C GLN A 145 1.54 5.65 12.84
N SER A 146 2.14 6.67 12.21
CA SER A 146 1.43 7.58 11.32
C SER A 146 0.85 6.84 10.10
N ALA A 147 1.67 5.98 9.47
CA ALA A 147 1.25 5.17 8.34
C ALA A 147 0.10 4.20 8.72
N PHE A 148 0.24 3.52 9.86
CA PHE A 148 -0.80 2.62 10.38
C PHE A 148 -2.11 3.36 10.65
N THR A 149 -2.04 4.56 11.25
CA THR A 149 -3.21 5.38 11.53
C THR A 149 -3.94 5.77 10.24
N LEU A 150 -3.21 6.18 9.21
CA LEU A 150 -3.78 6.50 7.90
C LEU A 150 -4.45 5.29 7.24
N LEU A 151 -3.78 4.14 7.27
CA LEU A 151 -4.29 2.90 6.68
C LEU A 151 -5.55 2.39 7.41
N SER A 152 -5.55 2.46 8.75
CA SER A 152 -6.68 2.03 9.59
C SER A 152 -7.96 2.86 9.37
N ARG A 153 -7.82 4.11 8.94
CA ARG A 153 -8.91 5.02 8.66
C ARG A 153 -9.41 4.95 7.21
N ASN A 154 -8.71 4.23 6.34
CA ASN A 154 -9.06 4.11 4.93
C ASN A 154 -10.05 2.93 4.72
N PRO A 155 -11.28 3.18 4.24
CA PRO A 155 -12.27 2.13 3.99
C PRO A 155 -11.99 1.30 2.72
N ARG A 156 -11.08 1.75 1.82
CA ARG A 156 -10.60 0.92 0.69
C ARG A 156 -9.60 -0.10 1.21
N GLN A 157 -10.14 -1.22 1.67
CA GLN A 157 -9.39 -2.41 2.04
C GLN A 157 -9.45 -3.37 0.86
N GLU A 158 -8.44 -3.34 -0.01
CA GLU A 158 -8.31 -4.35 -1.07
C GLU A 158 -8.20 -5.73 -0.40
N GLY A 159 -8.89 -6.74 -0.96
CA GLY A 159 -9.10 -8.04 -0.32
C GLY A 159 -7.83 -8.77 0.15
N ILE A 160 -6.66 -8.37 -0.37
CA ILE A 160 -5.33 -8.89 0.00
C ILE A 160 -4.94 -8.53 1.44
N TRP A 161 -5.42 -7.40 1.95
CA TRP A 161 -5.08 -6.90 3.29
C TRP A 161 -5.94 -7.50 4.41
N HIS A 162 -6.89 -8.38 4.06
CA HIS A 162 -7.65 -9.19 5.02
C HIS A 162 -6.98 -10.57 5.23
N ALA A 163 -5.97 -10.62 6.10
CA ALA A 163 -5.54 -11.87 6.73
C ALA A 163 -6.07 -12.02 8.18
N GLY A 164 -7.08 -11.22 8.56
CA GLY A 164 -7.79 -11.32 9.82
C GLY A 164 -9.06 -12.15 9.66
N PRO A 165 -9.48 -12.96 10.66
CA PRO A 165 -10.74 -13.70 10.58
C PRO A 165 -11.88 -12.71 10.40
N GLN A 166 -12.54 -12.75 9.24
CA GLN A 166 -13.84 -12.13 9.06
C GLN A 166 -14.80 -12.89 9.97
N LEU A 167 -15.01 -12.40 11.19
CA LEU A 167 -16.05 -12.94 12.05
C LEU A 167 -17.39 -12.71 11.33
N PRO A 168 -18.15 -13.77 11.02
CA PRO A 168 -19.43 -13.62 10.34
C PRO A 168 -20.32 -12.68 11.16
N SER A 169 -20.98 -11.73 10.49
CA SER A 169 -21.89 -10.81 11.17
C SER A 169 -22.91 -11.62 11.98
N SER A 170 -23.03 -11.29 13.26
CA SER A 170 -23.86 -11.99 14.25
C SER A 170 -25.32 -12.13 13.81
N SER A 171 -25.76 -11.26 12.89
CA SER A 171 -27.08 -11.28 12.24
C SER A 171 -27.34 -12.50 11.35
N GLN A 172 -26.32 -13.08 10.70
CA GLN A 172 -26.52 -14.29 9.89
C GLN A 172 -26.57 -15.56 10.73
N TYR A 173 -25.91 -15.56 11.90
CA TYR A 173 -25.95 -16.68 12.83
C TYR A 173 -27.34 -16.80 13.47
N MET A 174 -27.94 -15.67 13.87
CA MET A 174 -29.26 -15.65 14.51
C MET A 174 -30.38 -16.16 13.58
N ARG A 175 -30.32 -15.83 12.28
CA ARG A 175 -31.29 -16.31 11.28
C ARG A 175 -31.20 -17.82 11.02
N ARG A 176 -30.01 -18.41 11.15
CA ARG A 176 -29.83 -19.87 10.99
C ARG A 176 -30.41 -20.63 12.19
N VAL A 177 -30.25 -20.08 13.41
CA VAL A 177 -30.77 -20.69 14.64
C VAL A 177 -32.30 -20.69 14.67
N GLU A 178 -32.96 -19.62 14.19
CA GLU A 178 -34.43 -19.56 14.10
C GLU A 178 -35.01 -20.52 13.05
N SER A 179 -34.28 -20.75 11.95
CA SER A 179 -34.70 -21.71 10.91
C SER A 179 -34.55 -23.18 11.34
N THR A 180 -33.66 -23.48 12.29
CA THR A 180 -33.50 -24.84 12.82
C THR A 180 -34.42 -25.14 14.01
N SER A 181 -34.98 -24.12 14.68
CA SER A 181 -35.92 -24.33 15.80
C SER A 181 -37.37 -24.55 15.38
N THR A 182 -37.72 -24.27 14.12
CA THR A 182 -39.09 -24.40 13.59
C THR A 182 -39.36 -25.72 12.85
N GLY A 183 -38.37 -26.61 12.73
CA GLY A 183 -38.46 -27.89 12.01
C GLY A 183 -38.52 -29.15 12.88
N SER A 184 -38.93 -29.04 14.16
CA SER A 184 -39.12 -30.21 15.02
C SER A 184 -40.48 -30.14 15.73
N ARG A 185 -41.53 -30.53 15.02
CA ARG A 185 -42.73 -31.15 15.57
C ARG A 185 -43.44 -32.00 14.53
#